data_AF-B6WRN3-F1
#
_entry.id   AF-B6WRN3-F1
#
_cell.length_a   1.000
_cell.length_b   1.000
_cell.length_c   1.000
_cell.angle_alpha   90.00
_cell.angle_beta   90.00
_cell.angle_gamma   90.00
#
_symmetry.space_group_name_H-M   'P 1'
#
loop_
_entity.id
_entity.type
_entity.pdbx_description
1 polymer ?
#
loop_
_entity_poly.entity_id
_entity_poly.type
_entity_poly.pdbx_seq_one_letter_code
_entity_poly.pdbx_strand_id
1 'polypeptide(L)'
;MKTAKKGIRAIKKACREMAHEMMLLEYQKYDDIWWNRIRITPELIRQGGKEIVQEINLKMPNLLSRSPLVDTVDLVAEKFGFESISDLLDYLLDYKPRGPVEERYYEQFLAEALEGGAAAAAPQEEPVPPMIEVDEVPF
;
A
#
# COMPACT_ATOMS: atom_id res chain seq x y z
N MET A 1 33.02 -7.49 -8.72
CA MET A 1 32.03 -6.38 -8.69
C MET A 1 30.77 -6.57 -9.57
N LYS A 2 30.66 -7.58 -10.47
CA LYS A 2 29.43 -7.79 -11.28
C LYS A 2 28.29 -8.51 -10.53
N THR A 3 28.61 -9.28 -9.50
CA THR A 3 27.66 -10.06 -8.68
C THR A 3 26.82 -9.18 -7.73
N ALA A 4 27.45 -8.21 -7.06
CA ALA A 4 26.76 -7.25 -6.19
C ALA A 4 25.70 -6.40 -6.94
N LYS A 5 25.99 -5.98 -8.18
CA LYS A 5 25.04 -5.22 -9.02
C LYS A 5 23.81 -6.04 -9.45
N LYS A 6 23.96 -7.36 -9.64
CA LYS A 6 22.82 -8.25 -9.93
C LYS A 6 21.92 -8.43 -8.71
N GLY A 7 22.49 -8.53 -7.50
CA GLY A 7 21.74 -8.60 -6.24
C GLY A 7 20.89 -7.35 -5.99
N ILE A 8 21.47 -6.16 -6.12
CA ILE A 8 20.75 -4.89 -5.89
C ILE A 8 19.59 -4.69 -6.87
N ARG A 9 19.77 -5.08 -8.15
CA ARG A 9 18.69 -4.99 -9.13
C ARG A 9 17.53 -5.92 -8.80
N ALA A 10 17.81 -7.13 -8.30
CA ALA A 10 16.78 -8.07 -7.87
C ALA A 10 16.02 -7.55 -6.65
N ILE A 11 16.73 -6.98 -5.66
CA ILE A 11 16.12 -6.38 -4.46
C ILE A 11 15.18 -5.24 -4.84
N LYS A 12 15.61 -4.32 -5.70
CA LYS A 12 14.75 -3.22 -6.17
C LYS A 12 13.49 -3.71 -6.90
N LYS A 13 13.60 -4.78 -7.68
CA LYS A 13 12.45 -5.38 -8.36
C LYS A 13 11.46 -5.98 -7.35
N ALA A 14 11.96 -6.74 -6.39
CA ALA A 14 11.12 -7.32 -5.33
C ALA A 14 10.42 -6.25 -4.49
N CYS A 15 11.12 -5.17 -4.11
CA CYS A 15 10.53 -4.06 -3.37
C CYS A 15 9.43 -3.34 -4.18
N ARG A 16 9.61 -3.19 -5.50
CA ARG A 16 8.56 -2.65 -6.38
C ARG A 16 7.34 -3.55 -6.45
N GLU A 17 7.55 -4.86 -6.56
CA GLU A 17 6.44 -5.83 -6.60
C GLU A 17 5.66 -5.84 -5.28
N MET A 18 6.36 -5.85 -4.13
CA MET A 18 5.71 -5.75 -2.82
C MET A 18 4.96 -4.43 -2.63
N ALA A 19 5.56 -3.30 -3.04
CA ALA A 19 4.90 -1.99 -2.97
C ALA A 19 3.63 -1.94 -3.82
N HIS A 20 3.67 -2.57 -5.00
CA HIS A 20 2.53 -2.68 -5.88
C HIS A 20 1.40 -3.52 -5.24
N GLU A 21 1.74 -4.69 -4.71
CA GLU A 21 0.78 -5.57 -4.03
C GLU A 21 0.12 -4.91 -2.81
N MET A 22 0.92 -4.23 -1.98
CA MET A 22 0.40 -3.50 -0.83
C MET A 22 -0.54 -2.37 -1.23
N MET A 23 -0.18 -1.61 -2.28
CA MET A 23 -1.06 -0.59 -2.83
C MET A 23 -2.35 -1.21 -3.36
N LEU A 24 -2.31 -2.33 -4.09
CA LEU A 24 -3.53 -2.99 -4.55
C LEU A 24 -4.45 -3.41 -3.39
N LEU A 25 -3.88 -3.96 -2.31
CA LEU A 25 -4.64 -4.37 -1.13
C LEU A 25 -5.29 -3.17 -0.42
N GLU A 26 -4.56 -2.08 -0.23
CA GLU A 26 -5.10 -0.86 0.39
C GLU A 26 -6.24 -0.24 -0.43
N TYR A 27 -6.14 -0.29 -1.75
CA TYR A 27 -7.12 0.33 -2.66
C TYR A 27 -8.26 -0.60 -3.07
N GLN A 28 -8.23 -1.88 -2.70
CA GLN A 28 -9.24 -2.87 -3.12
C GLN A 28 -10.67 -2.40 -2.83
N LYS A 29 -10.93 -1.86 -1.63
CA LYS A 29 -12.26 -1.37 -1.25
C LYS A 29 -12.66 -0.14 -2.07
N TYR A 30 -11.73 0.78 -2.36
CA TYR A 30 -11.99 1.90 -3.27
C TYR A 30 -12.35 1.41 -4.67
N ASP A 31 -11.66 0.40 -5.17
CA ASP A 31 -11.84 -0.14 -6.50
C ASP A 31 -13.20 -0.82 -6.65
N ASP A 32 -13.61 -1.58 -5.63
CA ASP A 32 -14.92 -2.22 -5.60
C ASP A 32 -16.04 -1.16 -5.56
N ILE A 33 -15.91 -0.11 -4.76
CA ILE A 33 -16.88 1.00 -4.72
C ILE A 33 -16.91 1.72 -6.07
N TRP A 34 -15.74 2.00 -6.67
CA TRP A 34 -15.62 2.69 -7.94
C TRP A 34 -16.20 1.89 -9.10
N TRP A 35 -16.00 0.57 -9.10
CA TRP A 35 -16.58 -0.33 -10.08
C TRP A 35 -18.11 -0.36 -10.00
N ASN A 36 -18.67 -0.44 -8.79
CA ASN A 36 -20.11 -0.45 -8.58
C ASN A 36 -20.76 0.91 -8.89
N ARG A 37 -19.98 2.00 -8.77
CA ARG A 37 -20.43 3.39 -8.91
C ARG A 37 -21.48 3.76 -7.86
N ILE A 38 -21.73 5.05 -7.72
CA ILE A 38 -22.73 5.59 -6.79
C ILE A 38 -23.69 6.48 -7.57
N ARG A 39 -24.99 6.25 -7.39
CA ARG A 39 -26.02 7.07 -8.02
C ARG A 39 -26.09 8.44 -7.35
N ILE A 40 -26.12 9.48 -8.18
CA ILE A 40 -26.38 10.86 -7.75
C ILE A 40 -27.85 10.96 -7.35
N THR A 41 -28.11 11.12 -6.07
CA THR A 41 -29.44 11.33 -5.49
C THR A 41 -29.53 12.69 -4.80
N PRO A 42 -30.75 13.23 -4.59
CA PRO A 42 -30.92 14.41 -3.74
C PRO A 42 -30.40 14.19 -2.32
N GLU A 43 -30.46 12.96 -1.82
CA GLU A 43 -29.96 12.59 -0.49
C GLU A 43 -28.45 12.79 -0.37
N LEU A 44 -27.68 12.37 -1.38
CA LEU A 44 -26.23 12.60 -1.45
C LEU A 44 -25.91 14.10 -1.37
N ILE A 45 -26.67 14.93 -2.08
CA ILE A 45 -26.50 16.40 -2.07
C ILE A 45 -26.94 16.98 -0.72
N ARG A 46 -27.96 16.42 -0.08
CA ARG A 46 -28.45 16.87 1.23
C ARG A 46 -27.44 16.61 2.34
N GLN A 47 -26.82 15.43 2.35
CA GLN A 47 -25.87 15.05 3.40
C GLN A 47 -24.45 15.55 3.14
N GLY A 48 -23.93 15.38 1.93
CA GLY A 48 -22.58 15.81 1.58
C GLY A 48 -22.49 17.27 1.10
N GLY A 49 -23.59 17.84 0.61
CA GLY A 49 -23.52 19.12 -0.09
C GLY A 49 -23.02 18.98 -1.53
N LYS A 50 -23.21 20.03 -2.33
CA LYS A 50 -22.77 20.05 -3.73
C LYS A 50 -21.23 20.05 -3.86
N GLU A 51 -20.54 20.58 -2.87
CA GLU A 51 -19.08 20.76 -2.89
C GLU A 51 -18.37 19.41 -2.71
N ILE A 52 -18.82 18.58 -1.77
CA ILE A 52 -18.31 17.21 -1.59
C ILE A 52 -18.51 16.38 -2.86
N VAL A 53 -19.68 16.49 -3.51
CA VAL A 53 -19.94 15.80 -4.78
C VAL A 53 -18.95 16.22 -5.88
N GLN A 54 -18.61 17.50 -5.96
CA GLN A 54 -17.62 18.01 -6.91
C GLN A 54 -16.21 17.52 -6.58
N GLU A 55 -15.83 17.53 -5.31
CA GLU A 55 -14.52 17.07 -4.86
C GLU A 55 -14.33 15.57 -5.11
N ILE A 56 -15.32 14.75 -4.76
CA ILE A 56 -15.31 13.31 -5.05
C ILE A 56 -15.18 13.07 -6.55
N ASN A 57 -15.91 13.81 -7.38
CA ASN A 57 -15.82 13.65 -8.83
C ASN A 57 -14.48 14.13 -9.42
N LEU A 58 -13.79 15.07 -8.76
CA LEU A 58 -12.44 15.50 -9.13
C LEU A 58 -11.39 14.44 -8.78
N LYS A 59 -11.49 13.83 -7.59
CA LYS A 59 -10.56 12.78 -7.12
C LYS A 59 -10.80 11.44 -7.83
N MET A 60 -12.07 11.08 -8.00
CA MET A 60 -12.52 9.79 -8.52
C MET A 60 -13.50 9.98 -9.69
N PRO A 61 -12.99 10.34 -10.88
CA PRO A 61 -13.86 10.57 -12.04
C PRO A 61 -14.67 9.32 -12.41
N ASN A 62 -15.93 9.52 -12.79
CA ASN A 62 -16.89 8.46 -13.15
C ASN A 62 -17.37 7.57 -12.00
N LEU A 63 -16.95 7.82 -10.76
CA LEU A 63 -17.53 7.15 -9.59
C LEU A 63 -19.03 7.47 -9.47
N LEU A 64 -19.40 8.73 -9.68
CA LEU A 64 -20.77 9.18 -9.57
C LEU A 64 -21.51 9.04 -10.91
N SER A 65 -22.70 8.45 -10.89
CA SER A 65 -23.52 8.17 -12.07
C SER A 65 -24.94 8.67 -11.91
N ARG A 66 -25.60 9.03 -13.02
CA ARG A 66 -27.03 9.36 -13.04
C ARG A 66 -27.93 8.18 -13.40
N SER A 67 -27.34 7.02 -13.72
CA SER A 67 -28.08 5.85 -14.13
C SER A 67 -28.97 5.33 -12.98
N PRO A 68 -30.25 4.98 -13.25
CA PRO A 68 -31.13 4.41 -12.24
C PRO A 68 -30.78 2.97 -11.87
N LEU A 69 -29.92 2.31 -12.65
CA LEU A 69 -29.44 0.94 -12.42
C LEU A 69 -28.28 0.86 -11.42
N VAL A 70 -27.77 2.00 -10.98
CA VAL A 70 -26.65 2.10 -10.03
C VAL A 70 -27.21 2.28 -8.64
N ASP A 71 -26.56 1.64 -7.66
CA ASP A 71 -26.91 1.69 -6.25
C ASP A 71 -26.85 3.14 -5.72
N THR A 72 -27.77 3.47 -4.82
CA THR A 72 -27.80 4.77 -4.13
C THR A 72 -26.78 4.82 -3.00
N VAL A 73 -26.45 6.03 -2.53
CA VAL A 73 -25.40 6.23 -1.51
C VAL A 73 -25.65 5.44 -0.21
N ASP A 74 -26.91 5.32 0.19
CA ASP A 74 -27.38 4.52 1.32
C ASP A 74 -27.12 3.02 1.12
N LEU A 75 -27.49 2.48 -0.04
CA LEU A 75 -27.26 1.07 -0.37
C LEU A 75 -25.77 0.75 -0.47
N VAL A 76 -24.96 1.67 -1.02
CA VAL A 76 -23.50 1.51 -1.08
C VAL A 76 -22.90 1.54 0.32
N ALA A 77 -23.33 2.47 1.19
CA ALA A 77 -22.85 2.51 2.57
C ALA A 77 -23.12 1.17 3.29
N GLU A 78 -24.34 0.64 3.18
CA GLU A 78 -24.72 -0.65 3.76
C GLU A 78 -23.92 -1.81 3.17
N LYS A 79 -23.84 -1.91 1.84
CA LYS A 79 -23.15 -2.99 1.12
C LYS A 79 -21.67 -3.10 1.48
N PHE A 80 -21.01 -1.97 1.74
CA PHE A 80 -19.59 -1.90 2.09
C PHE A 80 -19.33 -1.76 3.60
N GLY A 81 -20.37 -1.91 4.43
CA GLY A 81 -20.27 -1.96 5.88
C GLY A 81 -19.89 -0.65 6.55
N PHE A 82 -20.33 0.49 6.00
CA PHE A 82 -20.20 1.80 6.65
C PHE A 82 -21.35 2.04 7.63
N GLU A 83 -21.06 2.64 8.79
CA GLU A 83 -22.08 2.91 9.82
C GLU A 83 -23.06 4.02 9.39
N SER A 84 -22.59 4.96 8.57
CA SER A 84 -23.38 6.05 8.02
C SER A 84 -22.95 6.43 6.60
N ILE A 85 -23.80 7.22 5.93
CA ILE A 85 -23.46 7.85 4.64
C ILE A 85 -22.27 8.81 4.82
N SER A 86 -22.19 9.53 5.94
CA SER A 86 -21.06 10.42 6.24
C SER A 86 -19.74 9.66 6.27
N ASP A 87 -19.70 8.47 6.89
CA ASP A 87 -18.46 7.66 6.94
C ASP A 87 -18.01 7.21 5.54
N LEU A 88 -18.97 6.86 4.67
CA LEU A 88 -18.67 6.57 3.27
C LEU A 88 -18.11 7.80 2.56
N LEU A 89 -18.68 8.99 2.78
CA LEU A 89 -18.22 10.22 2.15
C LEU A 89 -16.83 10.62 2.64
N ASP A 90 -16.57 10.56 3.94
CA ASP A 90 -15.26 10.83 4.53
C ASP A 90 -14.21 9.85 4.00
N TYR A 91 -14.56 8.56 3.90
CA TYR A 91 -13.70 7.55 3.30
C TYR A 91 -13.36 7.88 1.83
N LEU A 92 -14.35 8.27 1.01
CA LEU A 92 -14.13 8.68 -0.37
C LEU A 92 -13.30 9.96 -0.49
N LEU A 93 -13.46 10.89 0.44
CA LEU A 93 -12.69 12.13 0.49
C LEU A 93 -11.23 11.91 0.90
N ASP A 94 -10.91 10.91 1.72
CA ASP A 94 -9.51 10.58 2.06
C ASP A 94 -8.76 9.87 0.92
N TYR A 95 -9.44 9.56 -0.20
CA TYR A 95 -8.80 8.96 -1.37
C TYR A 95 -7.57 9.76 -1.82
N LYS A 96 -6.44 9.07 -1.91
CA LYS A 96 -5.16 9.59 -2.42
C LYS A 96 -4.84 8.94 -3.76
N PRO A 97 -4.14 9.62 -4.67
CA PRO A 97 -3.69 8.98 -5.91
C PRO A 97 -2.72 7.82 -5.61
N ARG A 98 -2.87 6.71 -6.32
CA ARG A 98 -2.08 5.48 -6.12
C ARG A 98 -0.58 5.65 -6.29
N GLY A 99 -0.16 6.44 -7.29
CA GLY A 99 1.26 6.60 -7.64
C GLY A 99 2.14 7.03 -6.47
N PRO A 100 1.84 8.16 -5.80
CA PRO A 100 2.56 8.58 -4.59
C PRO A 100 2.52 7.56 -3.44
N VAL A 101 1.46 6.77 -3.30
CA VAL A 101 1.34 5.75 -2.24
C VAL A 101 2.24 4.55 -2.54
N GLU A 102 2.22 4.06 -3.78
CA GLU A 102 3.10 2.99 -4.24
C GLU A 102 4.59 3.38 -4.11
N GLU A 103 4.94 4.64 -4.42
CA GLU A 103 6.29 5.14 -4.23
C GLU A 103 6.72 5.17 -2.76
N ARG A 104 5.83 5.58 -1.84
CA ARG A 104 6.12 5.55 -0.39
C ARG A 104 6.38 4.13 0.11
N TYR A 105 5.57 3.16 -0.28
CA TYR A 105 5.81 1.75 0.08
C TYR A 105 7.11 1.23 -0.50
N TYR A 106 7.41 1.58 -1.76
CA TYR A 106 8.66 1.19 -2.39
C TYR A 106 9.88 1.76 -1.65
N GLU A 107 9.84 3.02 -1.24
CA GLU A 107 10.92 3.65 -0.46
C GLU A 107 11.10 2.99 0.91
N GLN A 108 10.00 2.65 1.59
CA GLN A 108 10.04 1.94 2.87
C GLN A 108 10.67 0.55 2.73
N PHE A 109 10.19 -0.26 1.78
CA PHE A 109 10.74 -1.61 1.56
C PHE A 109 12.18 -1.58 1.08
N LEU A 110 12.55 -0.58 0.27
CA LEU A 110 13.94 -0.43 -0.17
C LEU A 110 14.85 -0.07 1.01
N ALA A 111 14.44 0.84 1.89
CA ALA A 111 15.21 1.20 3.08
C ALA A 111 15.39 -0.01 3.99
N GLU A 112 14.31 -0.74 4.28
CA GLU A 112 14.34 -1.94 5.12
C GLU A 112 15.24 -3.04 4.53
N ALA A 113 15.15 -3.29 3.21
CA ALA A 113 15.98 -4.30 2.55
C ALA A 113 17.47 -3.91 2.53
N LEU A 114 17.79 -2.62 2.47
CA LEU A 114 19.17 -2.12 2.53
C LEU A 114 19.74 -2.15 3.95
N GLU A 115 18.94 -1.82 4.95
CA GLU A 115 19.32 -1.91 6.38
C GLU A 115 19.47 -3.37 6.84
N GLY A 116 18.52 -4.25 6.48
CA GLY A 116 18.61 -5.69 6.76
C GLY A 116 19.75 -6.38 6.01
N GLY A 117 20.04 -5.95 4.78
CA GLY A 117 21.21 -6.39 4.02
C GLY A 117 22.55 -5.88 4.59
N ALA A 118 22.56 -4.68 5.18
CA ALA A 118 23.73 -4.14 5.88
C ALA A 118 23.97 -4.84 7.22
N ALA A 119 22.91 -5.23 7.94
CA ALA A 119 23.00 -6.01 9.17
C ALA A 119 23.56 -7.43 8.92
N ALA A 120 23.20 -8.06 7.80
CA ALA A 120 23.76 -9.35 7.39
C ALA A 120 25.20 -9.26 6.82
N ALA A 121 25.65 -8.06 6.44
CA ALA A 121 26.99 -7.80 5.94
C ALA A 121 27.95 -7.22 6.99
N ALA A 122 27.46 -6.95 8.22
CA ALA A 122 28.33 -6.73 9.35
C ALA A 122 29.15 -8.02 9.57
N PRO A 123 30.49 -7.96 9.54
CA PRO A 123 31.30 -9.14 9.80
C PRO A 123 30.94 -9.60 11.21
N GLN A 124 30.37 -10.79 11.33
CA GLN A 124 30.49 -11.54 12.56
C GLN A 124 32.00 -11.66 12.79
N GLU A 125 32.54 -10.95 13.77
CA GLU A 125 33.88 -11.21 14.28
C GLU A 125 33.94 -12.70 14.58
N GLU A 126 34.66 -13.44 13.75
CA GLU A 126 34.94 -14.85 14.00
C GLU A 126 35.59 -14.91 15.41
N PRO A 127 35.02 -15.68 16.36
CA PRO A 127 35.71 -15.87 17.62
C PRO A 127 37.00 -16.62 17.30
N VAL A 128 38.12 -15.91 17.47
CA VAL A 128 39.47 -16.47 17.33
C VAL A 128 39.52 -17.77 18.12
N PRO A 129 39.76 -18.93 17.50
CA PRO A 129 39.84 -20.18 18.24
C PRO A 129 41.02 -20.08 19.22
N PRO A 130 40.87 -20.51 20.49
CA PRO A 130 41.97 -20.49 21.43
C PRO A 130 43.09 -21.39 20.89
N MET A 131 44.31 -20.84 20.84
CA MET A 131 45.50 -21.61 20.52
C MET A 131 45.63 -22.76 21.52
N ILE A 132 45.43 -23.99 21.04
CA ILE A 132 45.73 -25.19 21.81
C ILE A 132 47.26 -25.33 21.77
N GLU A 133 47.91 -25.10 22.91
CA GLU A 133 49.32 -25.44 23.12
C GLU A 133 49.49 -26.95 22.88
N VAL A 134 50.39 -27.28 21.95
CA VAL A 134 50.75 -28.65 21.62
C VAL A 134 51.78 -29.11 22.65
N ASP A 135 51.37 -29.95 23.60
CA ASP A 135 52.28 -30.66 24.48
C ASP A 135 52.78 -31.92 23.75
N GLU A 136 53.99 -31.86 23.17
CA GLU A 136 54.79 -33.05 22.84
C GLU A 136 55.14 -33.72 24.18
N VAL A 137 54.97 -35.02 24.44
CA VAL A 137 55.73 -36.20 23.95
C VAL A 137 54.97 -37.49 24.42
N PRO A 138 55.15 -38.67 23.80
CA PRO A 138 56.23 -39.57 24.24
C PRO A 138 56.83 -40.48 23.14
N PHE A 139 58.13 -40.76 23.24
CA PHE A 139 58.76 -42.02 22.80
C PHE A 139 59.42 -42.70 24.00
#